data_AF-H2Y911-F1
#
_entry.id   AF-H2Y911-F1
#
_cell.length_a   1.000
_cell.length_b   1.000
_cell.length_c   1.000
_cell.angle_alpha   90.00
_cell.angle_beta   90.00
_cell.angle_gamma   90.00
#
_symmetry.space_group_name_H-M   'P 1'
#
loop_
_entity.id
_entity.type
_entity.pdbx_description
1 polymer ?
#
loop_
_entity_poly.entity_id
_entity_poly.type
_entity_poly.pdbx_seq_one_letter_code
_entity_poly.pdbx_strand_id
1 'polypeptide(L)'
;MKKLTSQLEKSKQDHHEAKEQIHALSTKIANLREDKKHEGIIAEMERESTEMNSLLQSLQSTNAKQQEKLEKQSRDLRKIHRQNKQYLESGRTAETQVEELQRELSELQRSEQAAKVLSEQTGSKYERLRSRVIQAVFTAPGAVKPEQTLSDIEVLKSIQKIIEDRSEFHQQLADLGNNPPPLVVTMDIPEEEASLPAEGNFMEKKSRAARKSGKR
;
A
#
# COMPACT_ATOMS: atom_id res chain seq x y z
N MET A 1 22.09 131.83 18.28
CA MET A 1 22.26 130.86 19.39
C MET A 1 21.16 129.79 19.43
N LYS A 2 19.87 130.11 19.59
CA LYS A 2 18.77 129.10 19.70
C LYS A 2 18.57 128.15 18.48
N LYS A 3 18.94 128.59 17.27
CA LYS A 3 18.82 127.79 16.03
C LYS A 3 19.89 126.70 15.91
N LEU A 4 21.13 126.97 16.34
CA LEU A 4 22.22 125.99 16.33
C LEU A 4 21.98 124.86 17.33
N THR A 5 21.46 125.19 18.52
CA THR A 5 21.17 124.18 19.56
C THR A 5 20.04 123.24 19.13
N SER A 6 19.02 123.75 18.45
CA SER A 6 17.94 122.91 17.90
C SER A 6 18.42 121.99 16.76
N GLN A 7 19.32 122.47 15.90
CA GLN A 7 19.92 121.63 14.85
C GLN A 7 20.84 120.54 15.41
N LEU A 8 21.60 120.86 16.46
CA LEU A 8 22.45 119.88 17.15
C LEU A 8 21.61 118.80 17.83
N GLU A 9 20.53 119.16 18.52
CA GLU A 9 19.63 118.18 19.14
C GLU A 9 18.93 117.31 18.10
N LYS A 10 18.47 117.88 16.98
CA LYS A 10 17.93 117.09 15.87
C LYS A 10 18.98 116.11 15.31
N SER A 11 20.22 116.56 15.10
CA SER A 11 21.30 115.70 14.61
C SER A 11 21.66 114.57 15.57
N LYS A 12 21.59 114.80 16.89
CA LYS A 12 21.79 113.74 17.90
C LYS A 12 20.66 112.72 17.88
N GLN A 13 19.42 113.19 17.76
CA GLN A 13 18.25 112.32 17.62
C GLN A 13 18.34 111.46 16.36
N ASP A 14 18.64 112.08 15.21
CA ASP A 14 18.83 111.37 13.93
C ASP A 14 19.95 110.32 14.04
N HIS A 15 21.06 110.64 14.74
CA HIS A 15 22.14 109.68 15.00
C HIS A 15 21.71 108.53 15.92
N HIS A 16 20.89 108.82 16.94
CA HIS A 16 20.38 107.80 17.84
C HIS A 16 19.43 106.84 17.12
N GLU A 17 18.49 107.36 16.34
CA GLU A 17 17.56 106.59 15.51
C GLU A 17 18.32 105.75 14.47
N ALA A 18 19.32 106.32 13.81
CA ALA A 18 20.17 105.59 12.88
C ALA A 18 20.91 104.42 13.58
N LYS A 19 21.39 104.63 14.81
CA LYS A 19 22.04 103.57 15.59
C LYS A 19 21.06 102.45 15.98
N GLU A 20 19.84 102.80 16.37
CA GLU A 20 18.80 101.81 16.68
C GLU A 20 18.39 101.01 15.44
N GLN A 21 18.23 101.68 14.29
CA GLN A 21 17.95 101.02 13.02
C GLN A 21 19.08 100.07 12.60
N ILE A 22 20.33 100.50 12.73
CA ILE A 22 21.50 99.66 12.44
C ILE A 22 21.51 98.43 13.37
N HIS A 23 21.23 98.60 14.66
CA HIS A 23 21.12 97.46 15.58
C HIS A 23 19.98 96.50 15.20
N ALA A 24 18.79 97.02 14.91
CA ALA A 24 17.65 96.21 14.50
C ALA A 24 17.93 95.44 13.20
N LEU A 25 18.55 96.09 12.21
CA LEU A 25 18.97 95.45 10.96
C LEU A 25 20.05 94.40 11.20
N SER A 26 21.01 94.65 12.09
CA SER A 26 22.07 93.68 12.43
C SER A 26 21.49 92.42 13.06
N THR A 27 20.54 92.57 14.00
CA THR A 27 19.83 91.44 14.59
C THR A 27 19.01 90.68 13.54
N LYS A 28 18.30 91.40 12.65
CA LYS A 28 17.54 90.77 11.57
C LYS A 28 18.45 89.97 10.63
N ILE A 29 19.63 90.50 10.27
CA ILE A 29 20.60 89.79 9.44
C ILE A 29 21.14 88.55 10.16
N ALA A 30 21.39 88.63 11.48
CA ALA A 30 21.83 87.48 12.27
C ALA A 30 20.76 86.37 12.25
N ASN A 31 19.50 86.71 12.52
CA ASN A 31 18.39 85.76 12.50
C ASN A 31 18.20 85.14 11.10
N LEU A 32 18.23 85.95 10.04
CA LEU A 32 18.10 85.43 8.67
C LEU A 32 19.21 84.45 8.28
N ARG A 33 20.43 84.63 8.80
CA ARG A 33 21.54 83.68 8.58
C ARG A 33 21.33 82.38 9.34
N GLU A 34 20.81 82.47 10.56
CA GLU A 34 20.49 81.32 11.41
C GLU A 34 19.31 80.52 10.83
N ASP A 35 18.22 81.19 10.42
CA ASP A 35 17.07 80.58 9.75
C ASP A 35 17.50 79.81 8.51
N LYS A 36 18.34 80.40 7.65
CA LYS A 36 18.87 79.72 6.45
C LYS A 36 19.70 78.47 6.79
N LYS A 37 20.43 78.48 7.90
CA LYS A 37 21.18 77.31 8.37
C LYS A 37 20.21 76.22 8.84
N HIS A 38 19.15 76.58 9.57
CA HIS A 38 18.12 75.64 10.01
C HIS A 38 17.35 75.03 8.83
N GLU A 39 16.98 75.82 7.84
CA GLU A 39 16.35 75.33 6.61
C GLU A 39 17.22 74.28 5.91
N GLY A 40 18.54 74.50 5.84
CA GLY A 40 19.48 73.52 5.27
C GLY A 40 19.50 72.20 6.04
N ILE A 41 19.48 72.25 7.38
CA ILE A 41 19.44 71.05 8.23
C ILE A 41 18.11 70.30 8.03
N ILE A 42 16.99 71.03 8.02
CA ILE A 42 15.65 70.45 7.82
C ILE A 42 15.58 69.77 6.45
N ALA A 43 16.06 70.42 5.38
CA ALA A 43 16.05 69.84 4.04
C ALA A 43 16.88 68.55 3.93
N GLU A 44 18.01 68.46 4.66
CA GLU A 44 18.82 67.25 4.70
C GLU A 44 18.11 66.13 5.48
N MET A 45 17.51 66.46 6.63
CA MET A 45 16.71 65.50 7.42
C MET A 45 15.49 64.98 6.65
N GLU A 46 14.82 65.84 5.89
CA GLU A 46 13.70 65.46 5.03
C GLU A 46 14.16 64.50 3.93
N ARG A 47 15.31 64.75 3.28
CA ARG A 47 15.90 63.81 2.31
C ARG A 47 16.16 62.46 2.95
N GLU A 48 16.90 62.42 4.05
CA GLU A 48 17.21 61.16 4.74
C GLU A 48 15.94 60.41 5.14
N SER A 49 14.91 61.12 5.63
CA SER A 49 13.62 60.53 5.97
C SER A 49 12.93 59.90 4.75
N THR A 50 12.92 60.58 3.60
CA THR A 50 12.34 60.02 2.36
C THR A 50 13.11 58.80 1.86
N GLU A 51 14.44 58.82 1.92
CA GLU A 51 15.29 57.69 1.54
C GLU A 51 15.06 56.49 2.45
N MET A 52 15.02 56.67 3.77
CA MET A 52 14.71 55.61 4.72
C MET A 52 13.33 55.01 4.48
N ASN A 53 12.31 55.84 4.23
CA ASN A 53 10.96 55.35 3.93
C ASN A 53 10.92 54.53 2.64
N SER A 54 11.65 54.96 1.60
CA SER A 54 11.74 54.21 0.35
C SER A 54 12.41 52.84 0.54
N LEU A 55 13.47 52.78 1.34
CA LEU A 55 14.17 51.54 1.66
C LEU A 55 13.28 50.61 2.49
N LEU A 56 12.58 51.15 3.49
CA LEU A 56 11.65 50.40 4.33
C LEU A 56 10.53 49.77 3.48
N GLN A 57 9.97 50.52 2.52
CA GLN A 57 8.96 50.00 1.60
C GLN A 57 9.51 48.87 0.70
N SER A 58 10.74 49.01 0.19
CA SER A 58 11.42 47.99 -0.60
C SER A 58 11.65 46.69 0.21
N LEU A 59 12.13 46.83 1.45
CA LEU A 59 12.34 45.72 2.37
C LEU A 59 11.03 45.02 2.73
N GLN A 60 9.98 45.78 3.02
CA GLN A 60 8.64 45.21 3.30
C GLN A 60 8.10 44.42 2.10
N SER A 61 8.23 44.96 0.89
CA SER A 61 7.83 44.25 -0.34
C SER A 61 8.61 42.95 -0.54
N THR A 62 9.93 43.00 -0.30
CA THR A 62 10.79 41.81 -0.41
C THR A 62 10.43 40.75 0.64
N ASN A 63 10.19 41.17 1.88
CA ASN A 63 9.79 40.29 2.96
C ASN A 63 8.44 39.61 2.65
N ALA A 64 7.45 40.36 2.16
CA ALA A 64 6.17 39.80 1.73
C ALA A 64 6.33 38.71 0.65
N LYS A 65 7.19 38.94 -0.36
CA LYS A 65 7.48 37.94 -1.40
C LYS A 65 8.18 36.70 -0.84
N GLN A 66 9.10 36.88 0.11
CA GLN A 66 9.78 35.75 0.76
C GLN A 66 8.81 34.93 1.61
N GLN A 67 7.92 35.59 2.34
CA GLN A 67 6.88 34.95 3.13
C GLN A 67 5.94 34.09 2.25
N GLU A 68 5.49 34.64 1.12
CA GLU A 68 4.67 33.89 0.16
C GLU A 68 5.41 32.63 -0.36
N LYS A 69 6.70 32.77 -0.68
CA LYS A 69 7.54 31.65 -1.12
C LYS A 69 7.67 30.57 -0.04
N LEU A 70 7.89 30.97 1.22
CA LEU A 70 7.97 30.06 2.36
C LEU A 70 6.65 29.32 2.58
N GLU A 71 5.51 30.01 2.48
CA GLU A 71 4.20 29.40 2.62
C GLU A 71 3.90 28.40 1.49
N LYS A 72 4.29 28.72 0.26
CA LYS A 72 4.22 27.79 -0.88
C LYS A 72 5.07 26.55 -0.61
N GLN A 73 6.35 26.72 -0.25
CA GLN A 73 7.26 25.61 0.05
C GLN A 73 6.74 24.75 1.22
N SER A 74 6.18 25.37 2.27
CA SER A 74 5.57 24.66 3.39
C SER A 74 4.35 23.83 2.97
N ARG A 75 3.51 24.34 2.05
CA ARG A 75 2.40 23.58 1.46
C ARG A 75 2.92 22.40 0.65
N ASP A 76 3.92 22.60 -0.20
CA ASP A 76 4.51 21.56 -1.03
C ASP A 76 5.17 20.46 -0.19
N LEU A 77 5.93 20.84 0.85
CA LEU A 77 6.51 19.89 1.80
C LEU A 77 5.45 19.04 2.50
N ARG A 78 4.34 19.65 2.95
CA ARG A 78 3.23 18.90 3.56
C ARG A 78 2.57 17.94 2.57
N LYS A 79 2.43 18.34 1.30
CA LYS A 79 1.89 17.48 0.24
C LYS A 79 2.80 16.27 0.00
N ILE A 80 4.10 16.52 -0.21
CA ILE A 80 5.09 15.46 -0.45
C ILE A 80 5.17 14.52 0.75
N HIS A 81 5.16 15.04 1.98
CA HIS A 81 5.19 14.21 3.17
C HIS A 81 3.98 13.26 3.26
N ARG A 82 2.78 13.75 2.94
CA ARG A 82 1.57 12.91 2.87
C ARG A 82 1.67 11.84 1.80
N GLN A 83 2.16 12.20 0.61
CA GLN A 83 2.35 11.24 -0.49
C GLN A 83 3.37 10.15 -0.13
N ASN A 84 4.51 10.53 0.45
CA ASN A 84 5.52 9.57 0.91
C ASN A 84 4.96 8.62 1.98
N LYS A 85 4.18 9.14 2.94
CA LYS A 85 3.52 8.29 3.94
C LYS A 85 2.60 7.27 3.28
N GLN A 86 1.79 7.70 2.31
CA GLN A 86 0.89 6.81 1.57
C GLN A 86 1.66 5.74 0.76
N TYR A 87 2.77 6.11 0.10
CA TYR A 87 3.61 5.15 -0.63
C TYR A 87 4.24 4.12 0.30
N LEU A 88 4.72 4.52 1.47
CA LEU A 88 5.28 3.61 2.47
C LEU A 88 4.23 2.63 3.01
N GLU A 89 3.03 3.13 3.31
CA GLU A 89 1.92 2.27 3.76
C GLU A 89 1.50 1.28 2.67
N SER A 90 1.38 1.75 1.41
CA SER A 90 1.08 0.88 0.26
C SER A 90 2.16 -0.16 0.02
N GLY A 91 3.44 0.21 0.16
CA GLY A 91 4.57 -0.70 0.03
C GLY A 91 4.52 -1.82 1.07
N ARG A 92 4.30 -1.47 2.34
CA ARG A 92 4.14 -2.45 3.43
C ARG A 92 2.98 -3.41 3.19
N THR A 93 1.83 -2.91 2.73
CA THR A 93 0.70 -3.80 2.43
C THR A 93 0.98 -4.74 1.27
N ALA A 94 1.74 -4.29 0.26
CA ALA A 94 2.14 -5.14 -0.85
C ALA A 94 3.15 -6.21 -0.41
N GLU A 95 4.13 -5.84 0.44
CA GLU A 95 5.08 -6.78 1.03
C GLU A 95 4.38 -7.88 1.81
N THR A 96 3.44 -7.53 2.70
CA THR A 96 2.67 -8.53 3.46
C THR A 96 1.85 -9.45 2.56
N GLN A 97 1.26 -8.93 1.48
CA GLN A 97 0.51 -9.75 0.52
C GLN A 97 1.41 -10.72 -0.25
N VAL A 98 2.62 -10.29 -0.59
CA VAL A 98 3.61 -11.16 -1.26
C VAL A 98 4.06 -12.28 -0.31
N GLU A 99 4.30 -11.98 0.97
CA GLU A 99 4.64 -12.98 1.97
C GLU A 99 3.52 -14.00 2.18
N GLU A 100 2.26 -13.54 2.26
CA GLU A 100 1.07 -14.41 2.35
C GLU A 100 0.95 -15.33 1.14
N LEU A 101 1.06 -14.78 -0.08
CA LEU A 101 0.99 -15.58 -1.31
C LEU A 101 2.14 -16.59 -1.43
N GLN A 102 3.35 -16.24 -0.98
CA GLN A 102 4.48 -17.17 -0.96
C GLN A 102 4.25 -18.33 0.01
N ARG A 103 3.63 -18.04 1.16
CA ARG A 103 3.25 -19.07 2.13
C ARG A 103 2.17 -19.99 1.56
N GLU A 104 1.11 -19.42 0.99
CA GLU A 104 0.03 -20.19 0.36
C GLU A 104 0.56 -21.08 -0.77
N LEU A 105 1.45 -20.55 -1.61
CA LEU A 105 2.09 -21.32 -2.67
C LEU A 105 2.90 -22.51 -2.12
N SER A 106 3.66 -22.28 -1.04
CA SER A 106 4.46 -23.32 -0.40
C SER A 106 3.58 -24.41 0.22
N GLU A 107 2.45 -24.04 0.82
CA GLU A 107 1.47 -24.99 1.36
C GLU A 107 0.80 -25.79 0.24
N LEU A 108 0.41 -25.13 -0.86
CA LEU A 108 -0.18 -25.77 -2.03
C LEU A 108 0.77 -26.79 -2.68
N GLN A 109 2.04 -26.43 -2.87
CA GLN A 109 3.05 -27.33 -3.43
C GLN A 109 3.26 -28.58 -2.57
N ARG A 110 3.24 -28.45 -1.24
CA ARG A 110 3.31 -29.61 -0.33
C ARG A 110 2.08 -30.50 -0.45
N SER A 111 0.89 -29.90 -0.52
CA SER A 111 -0.37 -30.62 -0.70
C SER A 111 -0.40 -31.37 -2.04
N GLU A 112 0.04 -30.72 -3.12
CA GLU A 112 0.16 -31.32 -4.44
C GLU A 112 1.11 -32.53 -4.42
N GLN A 113 2.30 -32.38 -3.83
CA GLN A 113 3.26 -33.48 -3.75
C GLN A 113 2.72 -34.66 -2.93
N ALA A 114 2.01 -34.39 -1.83
CA ALA A 114 1.36 -35.42 -1.03
C ALA A 114 0.27 -36.16 -1.83
N ALA A 115 -0.57 -35.43 -2.55
CA ALA A 115 -1.60 -36.00 -3.42
C ALA A 115 -0.99 -36.85 -4.54
N LYS A 116 0.11 -36.39 -5.15
CA LYS A 116 0.83 -37.15 -6.18
C LYS A 116 1.38 -38.47 -5.65
N VAL A 117 2.03 -38.46 -4.48
CA VAL A 117 2.53 -39.68 -3.84
C VAL A 117 1.39 -40.65 -3.51
N LEU A 118 0.26 -40.16 -2.98
CA LEU A 118 -0.91 -41.00 -2.72
C LEU A 118 -1.49 -41.61 -4.01
N SER A 119 -1.54 -40.84 -5.09
CA SER A 119 -1.98 -41.32 -6.40
C SER A 119 -1.06 -42.42 -6.94
N GLU A 120 0.26 -42.25 -6.85
CA GLU A 120 1.25 -43.24 -7.29
C GLU A 120 1.18 -44.53 -6.46
N GLN A 121 1.03 -44.40 -5.13
CA GLN A 121 0.86 -45.55 -4.22
C GLN A 121 -0.43 -46.32 -4.54
N THR A 122 -1.53 -45.60 -4.76
CA THR A 122 -2.82 -46.19 -5.08
C THR A 122 -2.79 -46.87 -6.44
N GLY A 123 -2.20 -46.23 -7.46
CA GLY A 123 -1.96 -46.85 -8.77
C GLY A 123 -1.14 -48.13 -8.67
N SER A 124 -0.08 -48.13 -7.86
CA SER A 124 0.74 -49.33 -7.62
C SER A 124 -0.05 -50.47 -6.96
N LYS A 125 -0.95 -50.16 -6.03
CA LYS A 125 -1.85 -51.16 -5.42
C LYS A 125 -2.82 -51.74 -6.45
N TYR A 126 -3.39 -50.91 -7.31
CA TYR A 126 -4.27 -51.37 -8.41
C TYR A 126 -3.53 -52.26 -9.40
N GLU A 127 -2.31 -51.91 -9.81
CA GLU A 127 -1.53 -52.74 -10.74
C GLU A 127 -1.18 -54.11 -10.14
N ARG A 128 -0.88 -54.16 -8.83
CA ARG A 128 -0.66 -55.44 -8.12
C ARG A 128 -1.94 -56.28 -8.06
N LEU A 129 -3.07 -55.66 -7.71
CA LEU A 129 -4.37 -56.34 -7.69
C LEU A 129 -4.71 -56.89 -9.07
N ARG A 130 -4.57 -56.05 -10.10
CA ARG A 130 -4.78 -56.40 -11.51
C ARG A 130 -3.92 -57.60 -11.91
N SER A 131 -2.63 -57.56 -11.60
CA SER A 131 -1.71 -58.67 -11.86
C SER A 131 -2.15 -59.96 -11.17
N ARG A 132 -2.60 -59.88 -9.91
CA ARG A 132 -3.08 -61.03 -9.14
C ARG A 132 -4.36 -61.62 -9.71
N VAL A 133 -5.29 -60.76 -10.15
CA VAL A 133 -6.53 -61.17 -10.82
C VAL A 133 -6.20 -61.87 -12.14
N ILE A 134 -5.37 -61.27 -13.00
CA ILE A 134 -4.92 -61.88 -14.26
C ILE A 134 -4.28 -63.25 -13.98
N GLN A 135 -3.37 -63.33 -13.01
CA GLN A 135 -2.72 -64.60 -12.66
C GLN A 135 -3.75 -65.64 -12.19
N ALA A 136 -4.68 -65.29 -11.31
CA ALA A 136 -5.71 -66.21 -10.82
C ALA A 136 -6.61 -66.73 -11.95
N VAL A 137 -6.99 -65.85 -12.89
CA VAL A 137 -7.84 -66.18 -14.03
C VAL A 137 -7.15 -67.14 -14.99
N PHE A 138 -5.91 -66.82 -15.39
CA PHE A 138 -5.20 -67.58 -16.43
C PHE A 138 -4.32 -68.72 -15.90
N THR A 139 -4.36 -68.98 -14.59
CA THR A 139 -3.87 -70.22 -13.99
C THR A 139 -4.99 -71.20 -13.64
N ALA A 140 -6.26 -70.80 -13.82
CA ALA A 140 -7.39 -71.69 -13.58
C ALA A 140 -7.37 -72.89 -14.54
N PRO A 141 -7.75 -74.11 -14.09
CA PRO A 141 -7.82 -75.28 -14.95
C PRO A 141 -8.71 -75.04 -16.18
N GLY A 142 -8.18 -75.32 -17.36
CA GLY A 142 -8.89 -75.09 -18.63
C GLY A 142 -8.80 -73.67 -19.19
N ALA A 143 -8.19 -72.71 -18.47
CA ALA A 143 -7.96 -71.38 -18.99
C ALA A 143 -6.82 -71.36 -20.03
N VAL A 144 -7.05 -70.67 -21.15
CA VAL A 144 -6.04 -70.49 -22.21
C VAL A 144 -5.15 -69.30 -21.86
N LYS A 145 -3.82 -69.50 -21.89
CA LYS A 145 -2.87 -68.45 -21.59
C LYS A 145 -2.96 -67.33 -22.66
N PRO A 146 -3.06 -66.06 -22.25
CA PRO A 146 -3.15 -64.93 -23.18
C PRO A 146 -1.78 -64.66 -23.82
N GLU A 147 -1.77 -64.41 -25.14
CA GLU A 147 -0.55 -64.12 -25.92
C GLU A 147 -0.25 -62.62 -26.07
N GLN A 148 -1.22 -61.75 -25.76
CA GLN A 148 -1.11 -60.29 -25.89
C GLN A 148 -1.44 -59.58 -24.58
N THR A 149 -1.08 -58.30 -24.50
CA THR A 149 -1.50 -57.41 -23.43
C THR A 149 -3.02 -57.35 -23.34
N LEU A 150 -3.57 -57.91 -22.26
CA LEU A 150 -5.00 -57.95 -21.98
C LEU A 150 -5.51 -56.61 -21.47
N SER A 151 -6.69 -56.22 -21.94
CA SER A 151 -7.51 -55.17 -21.34
C SER A 151 -8.34 -55.71 -20.17
N ASP A 152 -8.73 -54.83 -19.25
CA ASP A 152 -9.52 -55.23 -18.08
C ASP A 152 -10.88 -55.82 -18.46
N ILE A 153 -11.45 -55.36 -19.58
CA ILE A 153 -12.70 -55.88 -20.13
C ILE A 153 -12.53 -57.34 -20.57
N GLU A 154 -11.39 -57.70 -21.17
CA GLU A 154 -11.12 -59.08 -21.60
C GLU A 154 -10.86 -60.01 -20.40
N VAL A 155 -10.20 -59.51 -19.36
CA VAL A 155 -10.03 -60.24 -18.10
C VAL A 155 -11.39 -60.51 -17.46
N LEU A 156 -12.28 -59.52 -17.42
CA LEU A 156 -13.64 -59.66 -16.88
C LEU A 156 -14.47 -60.68 -17.69
N LYS A 157 -14.41 -60.63 -19.03
CA LYS A 157 -15.06 -61.64 -19.89
C LYS A 157 -14.54 -63.05 -19.60
N SER A 158 -13.23 -63.19 -19.37
CA SER A 158 -12.61 -64.48 -19.06
C SER A 158 -13.04 -65.00 -17.68
N ILE A 159 -13.13 -64.12 -16.67
CA ILE A 159 -13.69 -64.45 -15.35
C ILE A 159 -15.12 -64.95 -15.50
N GLN A 160 -15.94 -64.23 -16.26
CA GLN A 160 -17.34 -64.58 -16.45
C GLN A 160 -17.49 -65.95 -17.15
N LYS A 161 -16.70 -66.21 -18.18
CA LYS A 161 -16.66 -67.52 -18.83
C LYS A 161 -16.28 -68.64 -17.85
N ILE A 162 -15.24 -68.45 -17.02
CA ILE A 162 -14.86 -69.46 -16.00
C ILE A 162 -16.01 -69.72 -15.02
N ILE A 163 -16.75 -68.67 -14.63
CA ILE A 163 -17.92 -68.81 -13.75
C ILE A 163 -19.01 -69.64 -14.45
N GLU A 164 -19.35 -69.28 -15.69
CA GLU A 164 -20.36 -69.99 -16.50
C GLU A 164 -19.99 -71.46 -16.69
N ASP A 165 -18.75 -71.75 -17.14
CA ASP A 165 -18.25 -73.11 -17.34
C ASP A 165 -18.33 -73.95 -16.04
N ARG A 166 -17.97 -73.35 -14.89
CA ARG A 166 -18.05 -74.04 -13.58
C ARG A 166 -19.48 -74.26 -13.12
N SER A 167 -20.38 -73.31 -13.37
CA SER A 167 -21.80 -73.45 -13.06
C SER A 167 -22.46 -74.53 -13.91
N GLU A 168 -22.17 -74.58 -15.21
CA GLU A 168 -22.67 -75.63 -16.11
C GLU A 168 -22.16 -77.01 -15.70
N PHE A 169 -20.86 -77.15 -15.41
CA PHE A 169 -20.29 -78.41 -14.96
C PHE A 169 -20.87 -78.88 -13.61
N HIS A 170 -21.12 -77.95 -12.69
CA HIS A 170 -21.77 -78.25 -11.41
C HIS A 170 -23.19 -78.77 -11.60
N GLN A 171 -23.98 -78.15 -12.48
CA GLN A 171 -25.32 -78.63 -12.83
C GLN A 171 -25.28 -80.02 -13.44
N GLN A 172 -24.34 -80.28 -14.36
CA GLN A 172 -24.16 -81.61 -14.96
C GLN A 172 -23.86 -82.68 -13.90
N LEU A 173 -23.00 -82.37 -12.92
CA LEU A 173 -22.73 -83.29 -11.80
C LEU A 173 -23.97 -83.55 -10.94
N ALA A 174 -24.77 -82.51 -10.68
CA ALA A 174 -26.03 -82.66 -9.95
C ALA A 174 -27.03 -83.54 -10.72
N ASP A 175 -27.15 -83.35 -12.04
CA ASP A 175 -28.05 -84.13 -12.91
C ASP A 175 -27.63 -85.61 -13.01
N LEU A 176 -26.33 -85.89 -12.91
CA LEU A 176 -25.76 -87.26 -12.85
C LEU A 176 -25.95 -87.93 -11.47
N GLY A 177 -26.60 -87.26 -10.52
CA GLY A 177 -26.89 -87.78 -9.18
C GLY A 177 -25.74 -87.64 -8.18
N ASN A 178 -24.68 -86.91 -8.54
CA ASN A 178 -23.61 -86.57 -7.61
C ASN A 178 -24.04 -85.35 -6.77
N ASN A 179 -23.51 -85.20 -5.55
CA ASN A 179 -23.78 -84.04 -4.70
C ASN A 179 -22.58 -83.07 -4.74
N PRO A 180 -22.47 -82.19 -5.75
CA PRO A 180 -21.30 -81.35 -5.93
C PRO A 180 -21.17 -80.28 -4.82
N PRO A 181 -19.94 -79.88 -4.46
CA PRO A 181 -19.70 -78.87 -3.44
C PRO A 181 -20.39 -77.53 -3.76
N PRO A 182 -20.76 -76.72 -2.75
CA PRO A 182 -21.39 -75.42 -2.97
C PRO A 182 -20.50 -74.49 -3.83
N LEU A 183 -21.09 -73.84 -4.84
CA LEU A 183 -20.38 -72.92 -5.74
C LEU A 183 -19.96 -71.61 -5.07
N VAL A 184 -20.66 -71.20 -4.00
CA VAL A 184 -20.38 -69.98 -3.26
C VAL A 184 -19.77 -70.36 -1.91
N VAL A 185 -18.52 -69.95 -1.71
CA VAL A 185 -17.89 -69.92 -0.38
C VAL A 185 -18.06 -68.51 0.14
N THR A 186 -18.83 -68.33 1.20
CA THR A 186 -18.88 -67.06 1.93
C THR A 186 -17.49 -66.79 2.52
N MET A 187 -16.77 -65.84 1.94
CA MET A 187 -15.55 -65.32 2.53
C MET A 187 -15.94 -64.19 3.48
N ASP A 188 -15.69 -64.37 4.78
CA ASP A 188 -15.74 -63.28 5.74
C ASP A 188 -14.62 -62.29 5.37
N ILE A 189 -15.01 -61.14 4.82
CA ILE A 189 -14.10 -60.04 4.53
C ILE A 189 -13.74 -59.40 5.87
N PRO A 190 -12.46 -59.39 6.29
CA PRO A 190 -12.06 -58.63 7.47
C PRO A 190 -12.37 -57.15 7.22
N GLU A 191 -13.12 -56.52 8.13
CA GLU A 191 -13.30 -55.07 8.16
C GLU A 191 -11.96 -54.41 8.48
N GLU A 192 -11.10 -54.25 7.48
CA GLU A 192 -9.89 -53.44 7.61
C GLU A 192 -10.30 -51.97 7.42
N GLU A 193 -10.23 -51.24 8.53
CA GLU A 193 -10.64 -49.86 8.74
C GLU A 193 -10.58 -48.95 7.51
N ALA A 194 -11.76 -48.58 7.02
CA ALA A 194 -11.94 -47.36 6.26
C ALA A 194 -11.76 -46.14 7.19
N SER A 195 -10.53 -45.80 7.55
CA SER A 195 -10.19 -44.45 7.98
C SER A 195 -9.71 -43.64 6.78
N LEU A 196 -10.69 -43.27 5.94
CA LEU A 196 -10.52 -42.07 5.12
C LEU A 196 -10.25 -40.90 6.08
N PRO A 197 -9.18 -40.10 5.91
CA PRO A 197 -9.04 -38.88 6.67
C PRO A 197 -10.24 -38.00 6.32
N ALA A 198 -11.03 -37.68 7.34
CA ALA A 198 -12.24 -36.88 7.23
C ALA A 198 -11.97 -35.60 6.43
N GLU A 199 -12.57 -35.50 5.24
CA GLU A 199 -12.82 -34.22 4.60
C GLU A 199 -13.83 -33.46 5.47
N GLY A 200 -13.44 -32.29 5.99
CA GLY A 200 -14.41 -31.35 6.56
C GLY A 200 -13.91 -30.57 7.77
N ASN A 201 -13.06 -29.56 7.55
CA ASN A 201 -13.31 -28.23 8.10
C ASN A 201 -12.41 -27.19 7.45
N PHE A 202 -12.77 -26.81 6.23
CA PHE A 202 -12.33 -25.54 5.65
C PHE A 202 -13.58 -24.85 5.12
N MET A 203 -13.80 -23.60 5.56
CA MET A 203 -14.95 -22.71 5.29
C MET A 203 -16.07 -22.69 6.34
N GLU A 204 -15.81 -22.08 7.50
CA GLU A 204 -16.82 -21.20 8.10
C GLU A 204 -16.38 -19.74 7.88
N LYS A 205 -16.71 -19.22 6.71
CA LYS A 205 -16.70 -17.77 6.43
C LYS A 205 -17.79 -17.13 7.30
N LYS A 206 -17.42 -16.48 8.41
CA LYS A 206 -18.24 -15.41 8.98
C LYS A 206 -17.80 -14.06 8.44
N SER A 207 -18.33 -13.74 7.26
CA SER A 207 -18.62 -12.36 6.91
C SER A 207 -19.68 -11.83 7.89
N ARG A 208 -19.35 -10.83 8.69
CA ARG A 208 -20.37 -9.91 9.17
C ARG A 208 -19.90 -8.47 8.99
N ALA A 209 -20.61 -7.85 8.06
CA ALA A 209 -20.44 -6.50 7.58
C ALA A 209 -20.44 -5.45 8.68
N ALA A 210 -19.68 -4.40 8.39
CA ALA A 210 -19.83 -3.08 8.95
C ALA A 210 -21.30 -2.68 9.10
N ARG A 211 -21.66 -2.19 10.30
CA ARG A 211 -22.75 -1.23 10.48
C ARG A 211 -22.18 0.02 11.12
N LYS A 212 -22.15 1.09 10.33
CA LYS A 212 -22.11 2.48 10.80
C LYS A 212 -23.37 2.77 11.62
N SER A 213 -23.18 3.32 12.81
CA SER A 213 -24.04 4.32 13.46
C SER A 213 -23.23 4.85 14.65
N GLY A 214 -22.85 6.13 14.78
CA GLY A 214 -23.63 7.33 14.46
C GLY A 214 -24.54 7.65 15.66
N LYS A 215 -23.99 8.35 16.65
CA LYS A 215 -24.62 9.15 17.75
C LYS A 215 -23.56 9.30 18.85
N ARG A 216 -23.37 10.44 19.51
CA ARG A 216 -23.90 11.80 19.40
C ARG A 216 -22.98 12.66 20.26
#